data_AF-A0A958A5B4-F1
#
_entry.id   AF-A0A958A5B4-F1
#
_cell.length_a   1.000
_cell.length_b   1.000
_cell.length_c   1.000
_cell.angle_alpha   90.00
_cell.angle_beta   90.00
_cell.angle_gamma   90.00
#
_symmetry.space_group_name_H-M   'P 1'
#
loop_
_entity.id
_entity.type
_entity.pdbx_description
1 polymer ?
#
loop_
_entity_poly.entity_id
_entity_poly.type
_entity_poly.pdbx_seq_one_letter_code
_entity_poly.pdbx_strand_id
1 'polypeptide(L)'
;MMKKKFAVTLSLTLLLLITLLLALVANAQEPISGADGEGVISTLGLADPPSAGLSVQYIFTGVANHPTAATRQIATSVHCTNFGSTAIQAEIQLFSVGAASAYGDTVTIVANRTWTFSTQNTAIYREDSILNTGILEQGSGRILADKAELICTAQLLDPIGNPPDFIAELEMFKP
;
A
#
# COMPACT_ATOMS: atom_id res chain seq x y z
N MET A 1 -59.73 -18.88 -7.73
CA MET A 1 -59.26 -18.32 -6.44
C MET A 1 -57.77 -18.61 -6.11
N MET A 2 -57.08 -19.50 -6.84
CA MET A 2 -55.65 -19.84 -6.59
C MET A 2 -54.61 -18.80 -7.05
N LYS A 3 -54.91 -17.95 -8.04
CA LYS A 3 -53.92 -17.01 -8.62
C LYS A 3 -53.42 -15.94 -7.64
N LYS A 4 -54.25 -15.52 -6.68
CA LYS A 4 -53.85 -14.50 -5.68
C LYS A 4 -52.87 -15.04 -4.63
N LYS A 5 -52.96 -16.32 -4.26
CA LYS A 5 -52.05 -16.92 -3.27
C LYS A 5 -50.64 -17.10 -3.83
N PHE A 6 -50.52 -17.43 -5.12
CA PHE A 6 -49.22 -17.64 -5.77
C PHE A 6 -48.42 -16.34 -5.95
N ALA A 7 -49.08 -15.23 -6.26
CA ALA A 7 -48.42 -13.93 -6.42
C ALA A 7 -47.81 -13.42 -5.10
N VAL A 8 -48.47 -13.69 -3.96
CA VAL A 8 -48.00 -13.27 -2.64
C VAL A 8 -46.77 -14.06 -2.20
N THR A 9 -46.74 -15.39 -2.44
CA THR A 9 -45.57 -16.20 -2.10
C THR A 9 -44.34 -15.84 -2.93
N LEU A 10 -44.52 -15.55 -4.23
CA LEU A 10 -43.41 -15.16 -5.11
C LEU A 10 -42.81 -13.80 -4.74
N SER A 11 -43.65 -12.84 -4.32
CA SER A 11 -43.17 -11.53 -3.90
C SER A 11 -42.37 -11.60 -2.59
N LEU A 12 -42.77 -12.47 -1.66
CA LEU A 12 -42.11 -12.60 -0.37
C LEU A 12 -40.74 -13.30 -0.49
N THR A 13 -40.63 -14.32 -1.35
CA THR A 13 -39.35 -15.01 -1.59
C THR A 13 -38.35 -14.12 -2.32
N LEU A 14 -38.81 -13.30 -3.28
CA LEU A 14 -37.95 -12.35 -3.97
C LEU A 14 -37.39 -11.28 -3.03
N LEU A 15 -38.23 -10.75 -2.12
CA LEU A 15 -37.79 -9.77 -1.13
C LEU A 15 -36.73 -10.36 -0.17
N LEU A 16 -36.94 -11.60 0.28
CA LEU A 16 -36.00 -12.30 1.15
C LEU A 16 -34.64 -12.53 0.47
N LEU A 17 -34.66 -12.89 -0.82
CA LEU A 17 -33.45 -13.11 -1.61
C LEU A 17 -32.65 -11.80 -1.79
N ILE A 18 -33.34 -10.69 -2.06
CA ILE A 18 -32.73 -9.36 -2.20
C ILE A 18 -32.09 -8.93 -0.88
N THR A 19 -32.77 -9.13 0.27
CA THR A 19 -32.19 -8.80 1.58
C THR A 19 -30.95 -9.62 1.92
N LEU A 20 -30.92 -10.90 1.51
CA LEU A 20 -29.77 -11.77 1.74
C LEU A 20 -28.56 -11.36 0.87
N LEU A 21 -28.81 -10.99 -0.39
CA LEU A 21 -27.78 -10.45 -1.28
C LEU A 21 -27.18 -9.14 -0.76
N LEU A 22 -28.01 -8.23 -0.23
CA LEU A 22 -27.53 -6.98 0.35
C LEU A 22 -26.68 -7.20 1.62
N ALA A 23 -27.01 -8.19 2.44
CA ALA A 23 -26.23 -8.54 3.63
C ALA A 23 -24.87 -9.19 3.30
N LEU A 24 -24.76 -9.90 2.17
CA LEU A 24 -23.48 -10.45 1.69
C LEU A 24 -22.53 -9.36 1.19
N VAL A 25 -23.06 -8.31 0.53
CA VAL A 25 -22.24 -7.18 0.06
C VAL A 25 -21.72 -6.34 1.23
N ALA A 26 -22.50 -6.18 2.31
CA ALA A 26 -22.11 -5.39 3.48
C ALA A 26 -20.94 -6.00 4.28
N ASN A 27 -20.70 -7.32 4.20
CA ASN A 27 -19.63 -8.00 4.93
C ASN A 27 -18.32 -8.18 4.12
N ALA A 28 -18.28 -7.76 2.86
CA ALA A 28 -17.07 -7.82 2.04
C ALA A 28 -16.20 -6.55 2.14
N GLN A 29 -16.67 -5.54 2.88
CA GLN A 29 -15.93 -4.31 3.09
C GLN A 29 -15.23 -4.40 4.44
N GLU A 30 -13.99 -4.89 4.45
CA GLU A 30 -13.12 -4.72 5.60
C GLU A 30 -13.09 -3.23 5.98
N PRO A 31 -13.13 -2.88 7.27
CA PRO A 31 -12.90 -1.52 7.69
C PRO A 31 -11.48 -1.16 7.27
N ILE A 32 -11.35 -0.35 6.22
CA ILE A 32 -10.13 0.39 5.94
C ILE A 32 -9.96 1.33 7.13
N SER A 33 -9.29 0.86 8.18
CA SER A 33 -8.72 1.73 9.21
C SER A 33 -7.48 2.39 8.59
N GLY A 34 -7.70 3.18 7.55
CA GLY A 34 -6.73 4.15 7.07
C GLY A 34 -6.76 5.29 8.08
N ALA A 35 -5.90 5.22 9.08
CA ALA A 35 -5.34 6.46 9.56
C ALA A 35 -4.62 7.02 8.34
N ASP A 36 -5.20 8.04 7.70
CA ASP A 36 -4.58 8.78 6.62
C ASP A 36 -3.32 9.43 7.20
N GLY A 37 -2.24 8.65 7.24
CA GLY A 37 -0.90 9.14 7.51
C GLY A 37 -0.50 9.98 6.32
N GLU A 38 -0.92 11.24 6.31
CA GLU A 38 -0.30 12.23 5.42
C GLU A 38 1.21 12.14 5.66
N GLY A 39 1.96 11.72 4.64
CA GLY A 39 3.41 11.54 4.75
C GLY A 39 4.03 12.81 5.31
N VAL A 40 4.62 12.73 6.50
CA VAL A 40 5.21 13.88 7.17
C VAL A 40 6.45 14.30 6.40
N ILE A 41 6.40 15.44 5.72
CA ILE A 41 7.56 16.05 5.08
C ILE A 41 8.55 16.44 6.19
N SER A 42 9.56 15.60 6.40
CA SER A 42 10.65 15.85 7.36
C SER A 42 11.95 16.14 6.62
N THR A 43 12.86 16.93 7.21
CA THR A 43 14.20 17.20 6.67
C THR A 43 15.19 16.07 6.96
N LEU A 44 14.69 14.84 7.10
CA LEU A 44 15.50 13.67 7.41
C LEU A 44 16.29 13.24 6.17
N GLY A 45 17.57 12.97 6.36
CA GLY A 45 18.43 12.35 5.38
C GLY A 45 18.56 10.84 5.59
N LEU A 46 19.07 10.16 4.56
CA LEU A 46 19.30 8.70 4.60
C LEU A 46 20.27 8.28 5.72
N ALA A 47 21.21 9.17 6.07
CA ALA A 47 22.21 8.96 7.13
C ALA A 47 21.72 9.32 8.54
N ASP A 48 20.54 9.93 8.68
CA ASP A 48 19.99 10.26 9.99
C ASP A 48 19.62 8.99 10.75
N PRO A 49 19.65 9.00 12.11
CA PRO A 49 19.27 7.84 12.89
C PRO A 49 17.86 7.35 12.54
N PRO A 50 17.59 6.02 12.63
CA PRO A 50 16.25 5.50 12.47
C PRO A 50 15.33 5.99 13.59
N SER A 51 14.02 5.93 13.35
CA SER A 51 13.00 6.18 14.37
C SER A 51 13.22 5.30 15.60
N ALA A 52 12.88 5.81 16.79
CA ALA A 52 13.15 5.13 18.04
C ALA A 52 12.53 3.72 18.07
N GLY A 53 13.36 2.72 18.38
CA GLY A 53 12.93 1.31 18.45
C GLY A 53 12.94 0.56 17.11
N LEU A 54 13.24 1.24 15.99
CA LEU A 54 13.37 0.61 14.68
C LEU A 54 14.83 0.53 14.24
N SER A 55 15.12 -0.46 13.39
CA SER A 55 16.43 -0.67 12.77
C SER A 55 16.30 -0.78 11.26
N VAL A 56 17.29 -0.27 10.53
CA VAL A 56 17.29 -0.32 9.06
C VAL A 56 17.39 -1.78 8.59
N GLN A 57 16.39 -2.23 7.84
CA GLN A 57 16.37 -3.56 7.22
C GLN A 57 16.88 -3.51 5.78
N TYR A 58 16.47 -2.47 5.05
CA TYR A 58 16.81 -2.31 3.63
C TYR A 58 17.02 -0.84 3.28
N ILE A 59 17.89 -0.61 2.30
CA ILE A 59 18.09 0.67 1.61
C ILE A 59 18.00 0.40 0.11
N PHE A 60 17.42 1.33 -0.65
CA PHE A 60 17.30 1.21 -2.11
C PHE A 60 17.34 2.58 -2.77
N THR A 61 17.64 2.62 -4.06
CA THR A 61 17.75 3.84 -4.86
C THR A 61 16.86 3.76 -6.10
N GLY A 62 16.66 4.88 -6.78
CA GLY A 62 15.82 4.94 -7.97
C GLY A 62 14.33 5.10 -7.67
N VAL A 63 13.97 5.57 -6.46
CA VAL A 63 12.58 5.92 -6.14
C VAL A 63 12.11 7.04 -7.05
N ALA A 64 10.93 6.88 -7.64
CA ALA A 64 10.30 7.91 -8.45
C ALA A 64 8.77 7.89 -8.31
N ASN A 65 8.16 9.06 -8.48
CA ASN A 65 6.72 9.27 -8.53
C ASN A 65 6.41 10.46 -9.44
N HIS A 66 5.50 10.29 -10.40
CA HIS A 66 5.03 11.40 -11.21
C HIS A 66 3.53 11.24 -11.53
N PRO A 67 2.64 11.60 -10.59
CA PRO A 67 1.20 11.31 -10.66
C PRO A 67 0.45 12.08 -11.75
N THR A 68 1.06 13.11 -12.34
CA THR A 68 0.41 14.01 -13.31
C THR A 68 1.18 14.09 -14.64
N ALA A 69 2.03 13.10 -14.95
CA ALA A 69 2.77 13.09 -16.21
C ALA A 69 1.79 12.94 -17.38
N ALA A 70 1.94 13.79 -18.40
CA ALA A 70 1.08 13.78 -19.58
C ALA A 70 1.33 12.56 -20.48
N THR A 71 2.56 12.03 -20.49
CA THR A 71 2.96 10.92 -21.36
C THR A 71 2.91 9.58 -20.65
N ARG A 72 3.56 9.48 -19.49
CA ARG A 72 3.65 8.22 -18.74
C ARG A 72 3.86 8.51 -17.26
N GLN A 73 2.94 8.03 -16.44
CA GLN A 73 3.07 8.12 -14.99
C GLN A 73 4.03 7.04 -14.49
N ILE A 74 4.64 7.32 -13.35
CA ILE A 74 5.60 6.43 -12.70
C ILE A 74 5.21 6.37 -11.22
N ALA A 75 5.18 5.17 -10.65
CA ALA A 75 5.02 4.95 -9.23
C ALA A 75 6.11 4.01 -8.72
N THR A 76 6.50 4.21 -7.46
CA THR A 76 7.29 3.21 -6.71
C THR A 76 6.34 2.43 -5.81
N SER A 77 6.42 1.10 -5.88
CA SER A 77 5.71 0.19 -4.98
C SER A 77 6.70 -0.67 -4.21
N VAL A 78 6.43 -0.86 -2.92
CA VAL A 78 7.23 -1.66 -2.00
C VAL A 78 6.32 -2.68 -1.34
N HIS A 79 6.68 -3.95 -1.44
CA HIS A 79 5.94 -5.05 -0.84
C HIS A 79 6.77 -5.62 0.30
N CYS A 80 6.24 -5.59 1.52
CA CYS A 80 6.92 -6.08 2.72
C CYS A 80 6.11 -7.20 3.35
N THR A 81 6.70 -8.38 3.49
CA THR A 81 6.07 -9.54 4.11
C THR A 81 6.71 -9.83 5.45
N ASN A 82 5.88 -9.85 6.50
CA ASN A 82 6.29 -10.35 7.80
C ASN A 82 6.25 -11.89 7.78
N PHE A 83 7.40 -12.54 7.83
CA PHE A 83 7.50 -14.01 7.85
C PHE A 83 7.69 -14.58 9.27
N GLY A 84 7.61 -13.73 10.29
CA GLY A 84 7.68 -14.11 11.69
C GLY A 84 6.36 -14.64 12.25
N SER A 85 6.38 -15.02 13.53
CA SER A 85 5.22 -15.56 14.26
C SER A 85 4.41 -14.50 15.02
N THR A 86 4.89 -13.25 15.06
CA THR A 86 4.25 -12.14 15.77
C THR A 86 4.19 -10.90 14.89
N ALA A 87 3.31 -9.94 15.20
CA ALA A 87 3.27 -8.67 14.50
C ALA A 87 4.61 -7.91 14.67
N ILE A 88 4.96 -7.14 13.64
CA ILE A 88 6.11 -6.24 13.62
C ILE A 88 5.64 -4.82 13.34
N GLN A 89 6.39 -3.84 13.83
CA GLN A 89 6.27 -2.46 13.41
C GLN A 89 7.26 -2.22 12.27
N ALA A 90 6.76 -1.76 11.13
CA ALA A 90 7.56 -1.42 9.96
C ALA A 90 7.34 0.04 9.59
N GLU A 91 8.38 0.70 9.11
CA GLU A 91 8.33 2.07 8.61
C GLU A 91 9.02 2.14 7.26
N ILE A 92 8.37 2.75 6.27
CA ILE A 92 9.00 3.13 5.01
C ILE A 92 9.35 4.60 5.06
N GLN A 93 10.54 4.97 4.56
CA GLN A 93 10.93 6.35 4.37
C GLN A 93 11.49 6.53 2.96
N LEU A 94 10.90 7.45 2.20
CA LEU A 94 11.33 7.82 0.84
C LEU A 94 11.89 9.24 0.87
N PHE A 95 13.04 9.44 0.24
CA PHE A 95 13.77 10.71 0.23
C PHE A 95 13.82 11.28 -1.18
N SER A 96 13.50 12.56 -1.31
CA SER A 96 13.70 13.30 -2.56
C SER A 96 15.19 13.50 -2.86
N VAL A 97 15.51 13.82 -4.12
CA VAL A 97 16.84 14.33 -4.49
C VAL A 97 17.24 15.49 -3.56
N GLY A 98 18.45 15.42 -3.01
CA GLY A 98 18.97 16.41 -2.06
C GLY A 98 18.43 16.30 -0.62
N ALA A 99 17.68 15.24 -0.28
CA ALA A 99 17.16 14.96 1.06
C ALA A 99 16.32 16.09 1.70
N ALA A 100 15.72 16.97 0.89
CA ALA A 100 14.92 18.08 1.36
C ALA A 100 13.52 17.65 1.87
N SER A 101 13.06 16.46 1.48
CA SER A 101 11.78 15.90 1.90
C SER A 101 11.90 14.39 2.08
N ALA A 102 11.65 13.94 3.31
CA ALA A 102 11.36 12.55 3.63
C ALA A 102 9.84 12.36 3.69
N TYR A 103 9.34 11.30 3.06
CA TYR A 103 7.95 10.86 3.15
C TYR A 103 7.97 9.50 3.84
N GLY A 104 7.20 9.34 4.90
CA GLY A 104 7.17 8.07 5.61
C GLY A 104 5.81 7.72 6.15
N ASP A 105 5.64 6.42 6.36
CA ASP A 105 4.47 5.84 6.99
C ASP A 105 4.90 4.67 7.87
N THR A 106 4.30 4.57 9.05
CA THR A 106 4.57 3.51 10.04
C THR A 106 3.34 2.66 10.21
N VAL A 107 3.51 1.36 10.01
CA VAL A 107 2.42 0.38 10.04
C VAL A 107 2.75 -0.82 10.91
N THR A 108 1.71 -1.49 11.39
CA THR A 108 1.84 -2.78 12.06
C THR A 108 1.51 -3.89 11.07
N ILE A 109 2.49 -4.72 10.72
CA ILE A 109 2.30 -5.85 9.82
C ILE A 109 2.13 -7.12 10.64
N VAL A 110 0.93 -7.70 10.62
CA VAL A 110 0.64 -8.97 11.30
C VAL A 110 1.44 -10.12 10.67
N ALA A 111 1.67 -11.18 11.45
CA ALA A 111 2.40 -12.36 11.01
C ALA A 111 1.82 -12.94 9.70
N ASN A 112 2.70 -13.33 8.78
CA ASN A 112 2.38 -13.90 7.47
C ASN A 112 1.56 -13.01 6.52
N ARG A 113 1.51 -11.69 6.77
CA ARG A 113 0.86 -10.72 5.87
C ARG A 113 1.91 -9.95 5.06
N THR A 114 1.57 -9.70 3.80
CA THR A 114 2.24 -8.71 2.96
C THR A 114 1.53 -7.37 3.07
N TRP A 115 2.30 -6.32 3.28
CA TRP A 115 1.83 -4.93 3.22
C TRP A 115 2.43 -4.25 1.99
N THR A 116 1.59 -3.59 1.20
CA THR A 116 2.02 -2.87 0.00
C THR A 116 1.94 -1.36 0.23
N PHE A 117 3.10 -0.71 0.18
CA PHE A 117 3.22 0.74 0.12
C PHE A 117 3.40 1.16 -1.33
N SER A 118 2.73 2.23 -1.76
CA SER A 118 3.06 2.86 -3.04
C SER A 118 3.07 4.38 -2.93
N THR A 119 3.84 5.03 -3.80
CA THR A 119 3.87 6.50 -3.86
C THR A 119 2.55 7.10 -4.37
N GLN A 120 1.76 6.30 -5.09
CA GLN A 120 0.41 6.60 -5.57
C GLN A 120 -0.37 5.30 -5.82
N ASN A 121 -1.69 5.41 -6.05
CA ASN A 121 -2.53 4.26 -6.44
C ASN A 121 -2.00 3.57 -7.70
N THR A 122 -2.01 2.23 -7.70
CA THR A 122 -1.74 1.45 -8.91
C THR A 122 -2.95 0.60 -9.29
N ALA A 123 -3.11 0.34 -10.59
CA ALA A 123 -4.21 -0.46 -11.11
C ALA A 123 -4.11 -1.95 -10.72
N ILE A 124 -2.94 -2.41 -10.30
CA ILE A 124 -2.66 -3.84 -10.10
C ILE A 124 -2.46 -4.26 -8.65
N TYR A 125 -1.92 -3.42 -7.77
CA TYR A 125 -1.50 -3.89 -6.44
C TYR A 125 -2.51 -3.67 -5.32
N ARG A 126 -3.53 -2.79 -5.49
CA ARG A 126 -4.52 -2.48 -4.44
C ARG A 126 -3.83 -2.18 -3.11
N GLU A 127 -3.17 -1.03 -3.07
CA GLU A 127 -2.28 -0.62 -1.99
C GLU A 127 -2.93 -0.70 -0.60
N ASP A 128 -2.16 -1.17 0.39
CA ASP A 128 -2.56 -1.02 1.79
C ASP A 128 -2.24 0.40 2.30
N SER A 129 -1.20 1.04 1.77
CA SER A 129 -0.82 2.43 2.08
C SER A 129 -0.35 3.21 0.86
N ILE A 130 -0.81 4.47 0.76
CA ILE A 130 -0.45 5.41 -0.30
C ILE A 130 0.29 6.60 0.33
N LEU A 131 1.56 6.76 -0.03
CA LEU A 131 2.46 7.73 0.61
C LEU A 131 2.25 9.18 0.12
N ASN A 132 1.52 9.37 -0.99
CA ASN A 132 1.19 10.69 -1.56
C ASN A 132 2.40 11.64 -1.67
N THR A 133 3.53 11.14 -2.18
CA THR A 133 4.81 11.85 -2.14
C THR A 133 4.92 13.06 -3.07
N GLY A 134 3.88 13.40 -3.82
CA GLY A 134 3.95 14.39 -4.89
C GLY A 134 4.89 13.95 -6.01
N ILE A 135 5.54 14.91 -6.67
CA ILE A 135 6.51 14.59 -7.73
C ILE A 135 7.86 14.26 -7.09
N LEU A 136 8.39 13.10 -7.48
CA LEU A 136 9.67 12.55 -7.03
C LEU A 136 10.41 12.07 -8.29
N GLU A 137 11.31 12.88 -8.83
CA GLU A 137 11.96 12.54 -10.11
C GLU A 137 13.09 11.53 -9.93
N GLN A 138 13.82 11.60 -8.81
CA GLN A 138 14.88 10.69 -8.42
C GLN A 138 15.01 10.72 -6.88
N GLY A 139 15.02 9.54 -6.26
CA GLY A 139 15.08 9.43 -4.81
C GLY A 139 15.73 8.15 -4.34
N SER A 140 15.77 8.02 -3.02
CA SER A 140 16.17 6.81 -2.32
C SER A 140 15.11 6.44 -1.30
N GLY A 141 15.16 5.21 -0.80
CA GLY A 141 14.30 4.76 0.26
C GLY A 141 15.05 3.92 1.27
N ARG A 142 14.50 3.85 2.48
CA ARG A 142 14.87 2.84 3.46
C ARG A 142 13.64 2.25 4.12
N ILE A 143 13.79 1.03 4.57
CA ILE A 143 12.76 0.27 5.30
C ILE A 143 13.32 -0.01 6.68
N LEU A 144 12.57 0.36 7.70
CA LEU A 144 12.89 0.16 9.10
C LEU A 144 11.93 -0.86 9.69
N ALA A 145 12.39 -1.64 10.66
CA ALA A 145 11.52 -2.51 11.44
C ALA A 145 12.05 -2.71 12.87
N ASP A 146 11.14 -3.03 13.79
CA ASP A 146 11.46 -3.41 15.17
C ASP A 146 12.03 -4.84 15.28
N LYS A 147 11.83 -5.67 14.26
CA LYS A 147 12.38 -7.03 14.15
C LYS A 147 12.87 -7.35 12.74
N ALA A 148 13.69 -8.39 12.63
CA ALA A 148 14.35 -8.79 11.39
C ALA A 148 13.53 -9.77 10.53
N GLU A 149 12.36 -10.24 11.01
CA GLU A 149 11.49 -11.16 10.27
C GLU A 149 10.64 -10.46 9.19
N LEU A 150 11.27 -9.56 8.43
CA LEU A 150 10.68 -8.80 7.34
C LEU A 150 11.47 -9.01 6.06
N ILE A 151 10.79 -9.40 4.98
CA ILE A 151 11.35 -9.43 3.63
C ILE A 151 10.62 -8.43 2.75
N CYS A 152 11.36 -7.58 2.05
CA CYS A 152 10.77 -6.58 1.17
C CYS A 152 11.36 -6.60 -0.23
N THR A 153 10.53 -6.23 -1.21
CA THR A 153 10.94 -5.92 -2.58
C THR A 153 10.44 -4.53 -2.96
N ALA A 154 11.12 -3.88 -3.91
CA ALA A 154 10.71 -2.58 -4.43
C ALA A 154 10.77 -2.58 -5.95
N GLN A 155 9.88 -1.83 -6.57
CA GLN A 155 9.79 -1.73 -8.03
C GLN A 155 9.23 -0.38 -8.47
N LEU A 156 9.65 0.05 -9.65
CA LEU A 156 9.02 1.11 -10.43
C LEU A 156 8.04 0.48 -11.42
N LEU A 157 6.90 1.11 -11.61
CA LEU A 157 5.94 0.66 -12.63
C LEU A 157 5.08 1.81 -13.19
N ASP A 158 4.41 1.49 -14.30
CA ASP A 158 3.26 2.25 -14.78
C ASP A 158 2.05 2.00 -13.86
N PRO A 159 1.56 3.02 -13.13
CA PRO A 159 0.48 2.86 -12.18
C PRO A 159 -0.90 2.72 -12.82
N ILE A 160 -1.09 3.12 -14.09
CA ILE A 160 -2.41 3.15 -14.72
C ILE A 160 -2.68 1.86 -15.51
N GLY A 161 -1.67 1.32 -16.19
CA GLY A 161 -1.80 0.14 -17.02
C GLY A 161 -2.19 -1.13 -16.26
N ASN A 162 -3.06 -1.94 -16.86
CA ASN A 162 -3.35 -3.30 -16.40
C ASN A 162 -3.44 -4.26 -17.62
N PRO A 163 -2.33 -4.94 -17.99
CA PRO A 163 -1.02 -4.96 -17.32
C PRO A 163 -0.25 -3.63 -17.46
N PRO A 164 0.73 -3.33 -16.58
CA PRO A 164 1.56 -2.13 -16.70
C PRO A 164 2.38 -2.11 -17.99
N ASP A 165 2.54 -0.94 -18.59
CA ASP A 165 3.42 -0.73 -19.75
C ASP A 165 4.90 -1.05 -19.46
N PHE A 166 5.32 -0.83 -18.21
CA PHE A 166 6.66 -1.14 -17.74
C PHE A 166 6.63 -1.51 -16.26
N ILE A 167 7.58 -2.36 -15.88
CA ILE A 167 7.91 -2.70 -14.50
C ILE A 167 9.44 -2.87 -14.44
N ALA A 168 10.09 -2.29 -13.44
CA ALA A 168 11.51 -2.43 -13.19
C ALA A 168 11.75 -2.67 -11.70
N GLU A 169 12.49 -3.72 -11.37
CA GLU A 169 12.91 -4.01 -9.99
C GLU A 169 13.93 -2.97 -9.53
N LEU A 170 13.82 -2.57 -8.26
CA LEU A 170 14.81 -1.74 -7.58
C LEU A 170 15.67 -2.64 -6.69
N GLU A 171 16.99 -2.49 -6.80
CA GLU A 171 17.93 -3.28 -6.00
C GLU A 171 17.83 -2.90 -4.51
N MET A 172 17.72 -3.92 -3.67
CA MET A 172 17.57 -3.79 -2.21
C MET A 172 18.89 -4.14 -1.53
N PHE A 173 19.48 -3.18 -0.80
CA PHE A 173 20.72 -3.34 -0.04
C PHE A 173 20.41 -3.56 1.43
N LYS A 174 20.96 -4.63 2.03
CA LYS A 174 20.90 -4.87 3.47
C LYS A 174 22.16 -4.29 4.14
N PRO A 175 22.02 -3.33 5.07
CA PRO A 175 23.16 -2.70 5.75
C PRO A 175 23.87 -3.63 6.75
#